data_AF-A0AAD5CL24-F1
#
_entry.id   AF-A0AAD5CL24-F1
#
_cell.length_a   1.000
_cell.length_b   1.000
_cell.length_c   1.000
_cell.angle_alpha   90.00
_cell.angle_beta   90.00
_cell.angle_gamma   90.00
#
_symmetry.space_group_name_H-M   'P 1'
#
loop_
_entity.id
_entity.type
_entity.pdbx_description
1 polymer ?
#
loop_
_entity_poly.entity_id
_entity_poly.type
_entity_poly.pdbx_seq_one_letter_code
_entity_poly.pdbx_strand_id
1 'polypeptide(L)'
;MLFKKLIKQKLCEPNVVMYSTMIKGLCKFGNNVIALALLRLMEQKNCKPNVVTYNTIIDSLCKDKMIDDAFNLFEEMVSDKGILPDVITYNSLIHGLCKFGHWDEAKKMLIEMQDQKISPDVQTLNVLVDSFCKEGKIEEANAVINIMVERGKVPNIVTYSSLIDGYCLRGLVPNVFTYNSLLNGYCKNMNIDKAMHVFDEITRKGLKPDVVTYNTMLQGLFQVGRCVAARKLFDEMQAQGLIPNQCTYQIVLHGLCNNHQVEEALSLFQLMGDSKLNSDIVAYTILIDGAGKRGKFDIARNLFHDLINKGLQPDVRIYTVLIAAGSLDTSMVHLLGKLVPKELLDHPNLCDWERN
;
A
#
# COMPACT_ATOMS: atom_id res chain seq x y z
N MET A 1 -29.06 -33.98 -4.72
CA MET A 1 -30.29 -34.79 -4.89
C MET A 1 -31.50 -33.99 -5.41
N LEU A 2 -31.72 -32.74 -4.97
CA LEU A 2 -32.90 -31.95 -5.34
C LEU A 2 -33.05 -31.71 -6.87
N PHE A 3 -31.98 -31.33 -7.55
CA PHE A 3 -32.03 -31.00 -8.99
C PHE A 3 -32.33 -32.20 -9.90
N LYS A 4 -31.70 -33.35 -9.67
CA LYS A 4 -32.05 -34.60 -10.37
C LYS A 4 -33.53 -34.95 -10.16
N LYS A 5 -34.07 -34.68 -8.96
CA LYS A 5 -35.49 -34.90 -8.65
C LYS A 5 -36.39 -33.90 -9.38
N LEU A 6 -36.03 -32.62 -9.42
CA LEU A 6 -36.74 -31.57 -10.17
C LEU A 6 -36.82 -31.87 -11.67
N ILE A 7 -35.71 -32.31 -12.28
CA ILE A 7 -35.66 -32.73 -13.70
C ILE A 7 -36.47 -34.01 -13.91
N LYS A 8 -36.29 -35.04 -13.08
CA LYS A 8 -36.95 -36.34 -13.24
C LYS A 8 -38.46 -36.25 -13.03
N GLN A 9 -38.93 -35.32 -12.21
CA GLN A 9 -40.35 -35.08 -11.94
C GLN A 9 -40.96 -34.00 -12.85
N LYS A 10 -40.21 -33.44 -13.81
CA LYS A 10 -40.65 -32.36 -14.74
C LYS A 10 -41.34 -31.18 -14.05
N LEU A 11 -40.92 -30.84 -12.82
CA LEU A 11 -41.53 -29.77 -12.04
C LEU A 11 -41.23 -28.37 -12.60
N CYS A 12 -40.10 -28.22 -13.32
CA CYS A 12 -39.63 -26.99 -13.94
C CYS A 12 -38.59 -27.32 -15.02
N GLU A 13 -38.59 -26.60 -16.14
CA GLU A 13 -37.50 -26.67 -17.12
C GLU A 13 -36.30 -25.83 -16.66
N PRO A 14 -35.13 -26.45 -16.40
CA PRO A 14 -33.97 -25.70 -15.95
C PRO A 14 -33.45 -24.77 -17.05
N ASN A 15 -33.25 -23.50 -16.71
CA ASN A 15 -32.70 -22.50 -17.61
C ASN A 15 -31.19 -22.27 -17.36
N VAL A 16 -30.58 -21.40 -18.17
CA VAL A 16 -29.13 -21.08 -18.13
C VAL A 16 -28.71 -20.66 -16.71
N VAL A 17 -29.48 -19.78 -16.07
CA VAL A 17 -29.16 -19.26 -14.73
C VAL A 17 -29.10 -20.37 -13.70
N MET A 18 -30.04 -21.33 -13.75
CA MET A 18 -30.07 -22.46 -12.82
C MET A 18 -28.86 -23.37 -13.00
N TYR A 19 -28.52 -23.75 -14.23
CA TYR A 19 -27.31 -24.56 -14.51
C TYR A 19 -26.03 -23.83 -14.11
N SER A 20 -25.84 -22.58 -14.53
CA SER A 20 -24.64 -21.80 -14.19
C SER A 20 -24.47 -21.61 -12.68
N THR A 21 -25.57 -21.40 -11.93
CA THR A 21 -25.53 -21.28 -10.46
C THR A 21 -25.09 -22.58 -9.81
N MET A 22 -25.60 -23.71 -10.29
CA MET A 22 -25.22 -25.03 -9.76
C MET A 22 -23.78 -25.39 -10.09
N ILE A 23 -23.35 -25.14 -11.34
CA ILE A 23 -21.97 -25.32 -11.78
C ILE A 23 -21.04 -24.48 -10.90
N LYS A 24 -21.34 -23.20 -10.71
CA LYS A 24 -20.58 -22.32 -9.81
C LYS A 24 -20.51 -22.85 -8.39
N GLY A 25 -21.61 -23.36 -7.86
CA GLY A 25 -21.66 -23.99 -6.54
C GLY A 25 -20.74 -25.21 -6.45
N LEU A 26 -20.77 -26.10 -7.45
CA LEU A 26 -19.94 -27.31 -7.47
C LEU A 26 -18.45 -27.00 -7.63
N CYS A 27 -18.11 -26.07 -8.54
CA CYS A 27 -16.76 -25.57 -8.75
C CYS A 27 -16.18 -24.97 -7.45
N LYS A 28 -16.98 -24.22 -6.68
CA LYS A 28 -16.55 -23.69 -5.38
C LYS A 28 -16.12 -24.78 -4.39
N PHE A 29 -16.66 -25.99 -4.50
CA PHE A 29 -16.30 -27.14 -3.65
C PHE A 29 -15.36 -28.14 -4.34
N GLY A 30 -14.75 -27.77 -5.48
CA GLY A 30 -13.82 -28.63 -6.23
C GLY A 30 -14.46 -29.87 -6.88
N ASN A 31 -15.79 -29.90 -7.01
CA ASN A 31 -16.51 -31.03 -7.62
C ASN A 31 -16.54 -30.92 -9.16
N ASN A 32 -15.36 -30.82 -9.79
CA ASN A 32 -15.21 -30.54 -11.22
C ASN A 32 -15.82 -31.63 -12.11
N VAL A 33 -15.76 -32.89 -11.69
CA VAL A 33 -16.37 -34.02 -12.41
C VAL A 33 -17.88 -33.83 -12.58
N ILE A 34 -18.56 -33.41 -11.51
CA ILE A 34 -20.02 -33.17 -11.54
C ILE A 34 -20.32 -31.88 -12.29
N ALA A 35 -19.48 -30.85 -12.17
CA ALA A 35 -19.63 -29.61 -12.92
C ALA A 35 -19.56 -29.84 -14.44
N LEU A 36 -18.58 -30.61 -14.91
CA LEU A 36 -18.48 -31.04 -16.31
C LEU A 36 -19.68 -31.89 -16.74
N ALA A 37 -20.13 -32.83 -15.90
CA ALA A 37 -21.34 -33.61 -16.20
C ALA A 37 -22.59 -32.73 -16.32
N LEU A 38 -22.71 -31.67 -15.52
CA LEU A 38 -23.80 -30.69 -15.66
C LEU A 38 -23.67 -29.83 -16.91
N LEU A 39 -22.46 -29.46 -17.32
CA LEU A 39 -22.23 -28.79 -18.61
C LEU A 39 -22.75 -29.65 -19.77
N ARG A 40 -22.37 -30.94 -19.80
CA ARG A 40 -22.85 -31.88 -20.83
C ARG A 40 -24.37 -32.07 -20.80
N LEU A 41 -24.97 -32.13 -19.61
CA LEU A 41 -26.42 -32.23 -19.47
C LEU A 41 -27.13 -30.96 -19.96
N MET A 42 -26.57 -29.79 -19.68
CA MET A 42 -27.08 -28.50 -20.14
C MET A 42 -27.15 -28.47 -21.69
N GLU A 43 -26.09 -28.94 -22.35
CA GLU A 43 -26.02 -29.06 -23.81
C GLU A 43 -27.04 -30.07 -24.37
N GLN A 44 -27.15 -31.25 -23.77
CA GLN A 44 -28.13 -32.28 -24.17
C GLN A 44 -29.58 -31.80 -24.05
N LYS A 45 -29.85 -30.85 -23.16
CA LYS A 45 -31.16 -30.23 -22.97
C LYS A 45 -31.39 -29.00 -23.86
N ASN A 46 -30.52 -28.77 -24.86
CA ASN A 46 -30.54 -27.60 -25.75
C ASN A 46 -30.47 -26.26 -24.99
N CYS A 47 -29.97 -26.27 -23.74
CA CYS A 47 -29.69 -25.07 -22.99
C CYS A 47 -28.25 -24.67 -23.33
N LYS A 48 -28.04 -23.57 -24.05
CA LYS A 48 -26.69 -23.23 -24.55
C LYS A 48 -25.83 -22.65 -23.43
N PRO A 49 -24.68 -23.26 -23.10
CA PRO A 49 -23.71 -22.63 -22.21
C PRO A 49 -23.16 -21.35 -22.84
N ASN A 50 -22.74 -20.41 -22.00
CA ASN A 50 -22.11 -19.17 -22.42
C ASN A 50 -20.68 -19.07 -21.85
N VAL A 51 -19.97 -18.00 -22.20
CA VAL A 51 -18.60 -17.72 -21.72
C VAL A 51 -18.48 -17.80 -20.19
N VAL A 52 -19.48 -17.34 -19.44
CA VAL A 52 -19.48 -17.37 -17.97
C VAL A 52 -19.49 -18.81 -17.44
N THR A 53 -20.29 -19.70 -18.05
CA THR A 53 -20.34 -21.12 -17.66
C THR A 53 -18.99 -21.81 -17.90
N TYR A 54 -18.38 -21.59 -19.06
CA TYR A 54 -17.06 -22.14 -19.39
C TYR A 54 -15.98 -21.58 -18.45
N ASN A 55 -15.89 -20.26 -18.31
CA ASN A 55 -14.93 -19.59 -17.42
C ASN A 55 -15.00 -20.10 -15.98
N THR A 56 -16.21 -20.34 -15.47
CA THR A 56 -16.40 -20.85 -14.11
C THR A 56 -15.77 -22.24 -13.92
N ILE A 57 -15.88 -23.11 -14.92
CA ILE A 57 -15.32 -24.46 -14.86
C ILE A 57 -13.81 -24.42 -15.11
N ILE A 58 -13.34 -23.65 -16.11
CA ILE A 58 -11.91 -23.47 -16.43
C ILE A 58 -11.16 -22.95 -15.19
N ASP A 59 -11.65 -21.89 -14.54
CA ASP A 59 -11.04 -21.34 -13.31
C ASP A 59 -10.96 -22.38 -12.19
N SER A 60 -12.02 -23.19 -12.02
CA SER A 60 -12.07 -24.27 -11.04
C SER A 60 -11.04 -25.37 -11.32
N LEU A 61 -10.97 -25.83 -12.58
CA LEU A 61 -10.01 -26.83 -13.03
C LEU A 61 -8.57 -26.33 -12.84
N CYS A 62 -8.30 -25.07 -13.21
CA CYS A 62 -7.02 -24.42 -12.94
C CYS A 62 -6.71 -24.42 -11.45
N LYS A 63 -7.64 -24.04 -10.57
CA LYS A 63 -7.40 -24.01 -9.11
C LYS A 63 -7.09 -25.38 -8.52
N ASP A 64 -7.69 -26.43 -9.06
CA ASP A 64 -7.54 -27.82 -8.61
C ASP A 64 -6.42 -28.59 -9.34
N LYS A 65 -5.52 -27.88 -10.05
CA LYS A 65 -4.35 -28.46 -10.76
C LYS A 65 -4.73 -29.39 -11.93
N MET A 66 -5.96 -29.31 -12.42
CA MET A 66 -6.44 -30.08 -13.57
C MET A 66 -6.20 -29.27 -14.87
N ILE A 67 -4.92 -28.96 -15.16
CA ILE A 67 -4.55 -28.04 -16.24
C ILE A 67 -4.89 -28.60 -17.62
N ASP A 68 -4.67 -29.89 -17.86
CA ASP A 68 -4.99 -30.53 -19.14
C ASP A 68 -6.50 -30.47 -19.43
N ASP A 69 -7.34 -30.73 -18.42
CA ASP A 69 -8.79 -30.62 -18.54
C ASP A 69 -9.24 -29.17 -18.78
N ALA A 70 -8.54 -28.20 -18.20
CA ALA A 70 -8.82 -26.78 -18.42
C ALA A 70 -8.53 -26.38 -19.88
N PHE A 71 -7.43 -26.88 -20.46
CA PHE A 71 -7.10 -26.66 -21.87
C PHE A 71 -8.05 -27.38 -22.82
N ASN A 72 -8.38 -28.65 -22.56
CA ASN A 72 -9.36 -29.39 -23.35
C ASN A 72 -10.70 -28.64 -23.39
N LEU A 73 -11.11 -28.07 -22.25
CA LEU A 73 -12.35 -27.31 -22.17
C LEU A 73 -12.26 -25.94 -22.87
N PHE A 74 -11.09 -25.29 -22.85
CA PHE A 74 -10.81 -24.08 -23.60
C PHE A 74 -10.83 -24.34 -25.12
N GLU A 75 -10.19 -25.40 -25.59
CA GLU A 75 -10.21 -25.80 -26.99
C GLU A 75 -11.62 -26.15 -27.47
N GLU A 76 -12.40 -26.88 -26.67
CA GLU A 76 -13.81 -27.16 -26.95
C GLU A 76 -14.63 -25.87 -27.06
N MET A 77 -14.44 -24.92 -26.13
CA MET A 77 -15.13 -23.63 -26.13
C MET A 77 -14.91 -22.88 -27.44
N VAL A 78 -13.67 -22.84 -27.93
CA VAL A 78 -13.30 -22.10 -29.16
C VAL A 78 -13.67 -22.88 -30.42
N SER A 79 -13.22 -24.13 -30.53
CA SER A 79 -13.28 -24.93 -31.76
C SER A 79 -14.66 -25.55 -32.00
N ASP A 80 -15.22 -26.19 -30.98
CA ASP A 80 -16.46 -26.98 -31.13
C ASP A 80 -17.71 -26.13 -30.94
N LYS A 81 -17.64 -25.15 -30.03
CA LYS A 81 -18.80 -24.31 -29.66
C LYS A 81 -18.79 -22.92 -30.26
N GLY A 82 -17.65 -22.45 -30.76
CA GLY A 82 -17.51 -21.11 -31.32
C GLY A 82 -17.77 -20.00 -30.30
N ILE A 83 -17.56 -20.26 -29.01
CA ILE A 83 -17.73 -19.26 -27.95
C ILE A 83 -16.40 -18.52 -27.80
N LEU A 84 -16.43 -17.20 -28.01
CA LEU A 84 -15.23 -16.38 -27.94
C LEU A 84 -14.73 -16.25 -26.49
N PRO A 85 -13.44 -16.53 -26.22
CA PRO A 85 -12.81 -16.27 -24.94
C PRO A 85 -12.81 -14.78 -24.59
N ASP A 86 -12.85 -14.48 -23.29
CA ASP A 86 -12.74 -13.11 -22.78
C ASP A 86 -11.53 -12.95 -21.84
N VAL A 87 -11.40 -11.77 -21.23
CA VAL A 87 -10.32 -11.47 -20.27
C VAL A 87 -10.33 -12.47 -19.11
N ILE A 88 -11.51 -12.91 -18.64
CA ILE A 88 -11.62 -13.84 -17.51
C ILE A 88 -11.12 -15.23 -17.93
N THR A 89 -11.40 -15.67 -19.16
CA THR A 89 -10.90 -16.95 -19.69
C THR A 89 -9.37 -17.00 -19.65
N TYR A 90 -8.72 -16.03 -20.29
CA TYR A 90 -7.25 -15.98 -20.37
C TYR A 90 -6.61 -15.76 -19.00
N ASN A 91 -7.17 -14.87 -18.17
CA ASN A 91 -6.66 -14.64 -16.81
C ASN A 91 -6.67 -15.92 -15.96
N SER A 92 -7.73 -16.73 -16.06
CA SER A 92 -7.87 -17.98 -15.30
C SER A 92 -6.80 -18.99 -15.71
N LEU A 93 -6.60 -19.17 -17.02
CA LEU A 93 -5.56 -20.05 -17.57
C LEU A 93 -4.16 -19.56 -17.21
N ILE A 94 -3.83 -18.29 -17.47
CA ILE A 94 -2.53 -17.70 -17.15
C ILE A 94 -2.21 -17.85 -15.66
N HIS A 95 -3.17 -17.51 -14.78
CA HIS A 95 -2.97 -17.62 -13.34
C HIS A 95 -2.77 -19.08 -12.89
N GLY A 96 -3.56 -20.02 -13.43
CA GLY A 96 -3.39 -21.44 -13.19
C GLY A 96 -1.99 -21.92 -13.61
N LEU A 97 -1.58 -21.60 -14.83
CA LEU A 97 -0.29 -22.02 -15.40
C LEU A 97 0.90 -21.48 -14.61
N CYS A 98 0.88 -20.18 -14.30
CA CYS A 98 1.89 -19.55 -13.44
C CYS A 98 1.99 -20.22 -12.06
N LYS A 99 0.83 -20.57 -11.46
CA LYS A 99 0.80 -21.21 -10.14
C LYS A 99 1.47 -22.59 -10.11
N PHE A 100 1.49 -23.32 -11.23
CA PHE A 100 1.89 -24.73 -11.25
C PHE A 100 3.17 -25.07 -12.00
N GLY A 101 3.84 -24.14 -12.65
CA GLY A 101 5.06 -24.51 -13.37
C GLY A 101 5.09 -24.20 -14.85
N HIS A 102 3.96 -23.82 -15.43
CA HIS A 102 3.75 -23.91 -16.87
C HIS A 102 3.92 -22.54 -17.54
N TRP A 103 5.09 -21.95 -17.35
CA TRP A 103 5.38 -20.57 -17.73
C TRP A 103 5.44 -20.35 -19.24
N ASP A 104 5.94 -21.33 -19.98
CA ASP A 104 6.05 -21.23 -21.43
C ASP A 104 4.64 -21.27 -22.05
N GLU A 105 3.75 -22.07 -21.49
CA GLU A 105 2.32 -22.07 -21.80
C GLU A 105 1.65 -20.76 -21.36
N ALA A 106 1.92 -20.26 -20.16
CA ALA A 106 1.36 -18.98 -19.68
C ALA A 106 1.75 -17.81 -20.61
N LYS A 107 2.99 -17.80 -21.09
CA LYS A 107 3.48 -16.83 -22.08
C LYS A 107 2.76 -16.97 -23.41
N LYS A 108 2.54 -18.20 -23.90
CA LYS A 108 1.76 -18.44 -25.12
C LYS A 108 0.33 -17.92 -24.97
N MET A 109 -0.33 -18.19 -23.84
CA MET A 109 -1.68 -17.67 -23.57
C MET A 109 -1.71 -16.14 -23.54
N LEU A 110 -0.68 -15.48 -22.99
CA LEU A 110 -0.57 -14.03 -23.03
C LEU A 110 -0.42 -13.50 -24.46
N ILE A 111 0.39 -14.14 -25.30
CA ILE A 111 0.57 -13.74 -26.70
C ILE A 111 -0.73 -13.94 -27.48
N GLU A 112 -1.39 -15.09 -27.31
CA GLU A 112 -2.67 -15.37 -27.97
C GLU A 112 -3.75 -14.37 -27.55
N MET A 113 -3.85 -14.04 -26.26
CA MET A 113 -4.75 -13.00 -25.76
C MET A 113 -4.52 -11.66 -26.47
N GLN A 114 -3.26 -11.31 -26.77
CA GLN A 114 -2.91 -10.08 -27.49
C GLN A 114 -3.26 -10.14 -28.96
N ASP A 115 -3.03 -11.28 -29.62
CA ASP A 115 -3.38 -11.51 -31.03
C ASP A 115 -4.91 -11.42 -31.24
N GLN A 116 -5.68 -11.86 -30.24
CA GLN A 116 -7.13 -11.69 -30.16
C GLN A 116 -7.57 -10.26 -29.78
N LYS A 117 -6.63 -9.32 -29.62
CA LYS A 117 -6.85 -7.92 -29.22
C LYS A 117 -7.54 -7.77 -27.86
N ILE A 118 -7.40 -8.77 -26.99
CA ILE A 118 -7.91 -8.73 -25.62
C ILE A 118 -6.83 -8.13 -24.73
N SER A 119 -7.16 -7.06 -24.01
CA SER A 119 -6.17 -6.36 -23.18
C SER A 119 -6.04 -7.04 -21.81
N PRO A 120 -4.87 -7.59 -21.45
CA PRO A 120 -4.60 -8.05 -20.10
C PRO A 120 -4.68 -6.88 -19.12
N ASP A 121 -5.28 -7.15 -17.97
CA ASP A 121 -5.34 -6.19 -16.89
C ASP A 121 -4.02 -6.17 -16.08
N VAL A 122 -3.91 -5.19 -15.18
CA VAL A 122 -2.73 -5.02 -14.31
C VAL A 122 -2.53 -6.22 -13.39
N GLN A 123 -3.61 -6.89 -12.99
CA GLN A 123 -3.54 -8.04 -12.09
C GLN A 123 -2.87 -9.23 -12.79
N THR A 124 -3.24 -9.52 -14.04
CA THR A 124 -2.64 -10.59 -14.86
C THR A 124 -1.17 -10.34 -15.14
N LEU A 125 -0.81 -9.11 -15.49
CA LEU A 125 0.59 -8.75 -15.74
C LEU A 125 1.41 -8.83 -14.45
N ASN A 126 0.85 -8.44 -13.29
CA ASN A 126 1.52 -8.62 -12.00
C ASN A 126 1.73 -10.08 -11.62
N VAL A 127 0.75 -10.96 -11.87
CA VAL A 127 0.87 -12.41 -11.61
C VAL A 127 1.99 -13.02 -12.45
N LEU A 128 2.11 -12.61 -13.73
CA LEU A 128 3.18 -13.04 -14.61
C LEU A 128 4.55 -12.57 -14.11
N VAL A 129 4.69 -11.29 -13.75
CA VAL A 129 5.94 -10.75 -13.20
C VAL A 129 6.33 -11.50 -11.92
N ASP A 130 5.39 -11.67 -10.98
CA ASP A 130 5.62 -12.41 -9.74
C ASP A 130 6.05 -13.86 -9.98
N SER A 131 5.35 -14.55 -10.87
CA SER A 131 5.66 -15.93 -11.22
C SER A 131 7.02 -16.07 -11.88
N PHE A 132 7.35 -15.23 -12.87
CA PHE A 132 8.64 -15.27 -13.55
C PHE A 132 9.80 -14.93 -12.61
N CYS A 133 9.59 -13.98 -11.70
CA CYS A 133 10.59 -13.63 -10.70
C CYS A 133 10.87 -14.78 -9.73
N LYS A 134 9.85 -15.47 -9.21
CA LYS A 134 10.00 -16.62 -8.30
C LYS A 134 10.79 -17.78 -8.91
N GLU A 135 10.78 -17.90 -10.23
CA GLU A 135 11.53 -18.92 -10.96
C GLU A 135 12.89 -18.44 -11.47
N GLY A 136 13.27 -17.20 -11.14
CA GLY A 136 14.53 -16.59 -11.60
C GLY A 136 14.56 -16.22 -13.09
N LYS A 137 13.40 -16.23 -13.77
CA LYS A 137 13.21 -15.85 -15.19
C LYS A 137 13.05 -14.33 -15.34
N ILE A 138 14.10 -13.59 -15.01
CA ILE A 138 14.05 -12.13 -14.86
C ILE A 138 13.94 -11.39 -16.19
N GLU A 139 14.51 -11.95 -17.24
CA GLU A 139 14.40 -11.42 -18.59
C GLU A 139 12.94 -11.43 -19.07
N GLU A 140 12.20 -12.50 -18.77
CA GLU A 140 10.77 -12.63 -19.04
C GLU A 140 9.94 -11.69 -18.17
N ALA A 141 10.25 -11.56 -16.87
CA ALA A 141 9.60 -10.60 -16.00
C ALA A 141 9.75 -9.15 -16.51
N ASN A 142 10.96 -8.78 -16.95
CA ASN A 142 11.23 -7.47 -17.55
C ASN A 142 10.49 -7.27 -18.88
N ALA A 143 10.39 -8.31 -19.71
CA ALA A 143 9.60 -8.24 -20.93
C ALA A 143 8.11 -7.95 -20.64
N VAL A 144 7.54 -8.56 -19.60
CA VAL A 144 6.17 -8.27 -19.16
C VAL A 144 6.02 -6.84 -18.66
N ILE A 145 7.03 -6.29 -17.97
CA ILE A 145 7.01 -4.88 -17.52
C ILE A 145 7.09 -3.92 -18.70
N ASN A 146 7.89 -4.22 -19.72
CA ASN A 146 7.92 -3.41 -20.94
C ASN A 146 6.53 -3.39 -21.61
N ILE A 147 5.84 -4.53 -21.65
CA ILE A 147 4.44 -4.60 -22.11
C ILE A 147 3.52 -3.72 -21.25
N MET A 148 3.70 -3.66 -19.92
CA MET A 148 2.94 -2.75 -19.06
C MET A 148 3.19 -1.28 -19.43
N VAL A 149 4.45 -0.88 -19.58
CA VAL A 149 4.86 0.50 -19.88
C VAL A 149 4.39 0.95 -21.26
N GLU A 150 4.59 0.14 -22.30
CA GLU A 150 4.14 0.43 -23.67
C GLU A 150 2.62 0.64 -23.75
N ARG A 151 1.87 0.01 -22.86
CA ARG A 151 0.40 0.11 -22.77
C ARG A 151 -0.09 1.21 -21.85
N GLY A 152 0.81 2.04 -21.31
CA GLY A 152 0.48 3.07 -20.33
C GLY A 152 -0.07 2.52 -19.02
N LYS A 153 0.17 1.24 -18.72
CA LYS A 153 -0.15 0.63 -17.43
C LYS A 153 1.04 0.83 -16.51
N VAL A 154 0.90 1.69 -15.50
CA VAL A 154 1.98 2.01 -14.57
C VAL A 154 2.27 0.78 -13.69
N PRO A 155 3.48 0.18 -13.76
CA PRO A 155 3.89 -0.86 -12.82
C PRO A 155 3.77 -0.32 -11.39
N ASN A 156 3.20 -1.13 -10.50
CA ASN A 156 2.97 -0.69 -9.14
C ASN A 156 3.98 -1.32 -8.18
N ILE A 157 3.82 -1.02 -6.90
CA ILE A 157 4.73 -1.49 -5.88
C ILE A 157 4.83 -3.02 -5.79
N VAL A 158 3.76 -3.74 -6.14
CA VAL A 158 3.76 -5.21 -6.19
C VAL A 158 4.68 -5.68 -7.31
N THR A 159 4.60 -5.05 -8.50
CA THR A 159 5.45 -5.39 -9.64
C THR A 159 6.94 -5.24 -9.31
N TYR A 160 7.34 -4.13 -8.69
CA TYR A 160 8.74 -3.89 -8.32
C TYR A 160 9.19 -4.75 -7.13
N SER A 161 8.31 -5.06 -6.18
CA SER A 161 8.61 -6.00 -5.08
C SER A 161 8.93 -7.39 -5.64
N SER A 162 8.09 -7.90 -6.55
CA SER A 162 8.32 -9.19 -7.20
C SER A 162 9.64 -9.22 -7.99
N LEU A 163 9.97 -8.15 -8.71
CA LEU A 163 11.27 -8.03 -9.38
C LEU A 163 12.45 -8.15 -8.42
N ILE A 164 12.39 -7.41 -7.30
CA ILE A 164 13.46 -7.43 -6.28
C ILE A 164 13.65 -8.85 -5.75
N ASP A 165 12.56 -9.56 -5.44
CA ASP A 165 12.59 -10.95 -5.00
C ASP A 165 13.22 -11.86 -6.07
N GLY A 166 12.88 -11.65 -7.34
CA GLY A 166 13.46 -12.42 -8.43
C GLY A 166 14.95 -12.15 -8.64
N TYR A 167 15.39 -10.90 -8.52
CA TYR A 167 16.81 -10.56 -8.56
C TYR A 167 17.58 -11.18 -7.39
N CYS A 168 16.99 -11.25 -6.18
CA CYS A 168 17.58 -11.98 -5.05
C CYS A 168 17.87 -13.44 -5.38
N LEU A 169 16.92 -14.12 -6.05
CA LEU A 169 17.05 -15.55 -6.39
C LEU A 169 18.19 -15.82 -7.38
N ARG A 170 18.58 -14.84 -8.21
CA ARG A 170 19.76 -14.92 -9.09
C ARG A 170 21.07 -14.50 -8.41
N GLY A 171 21.06 -14.32 -7.09
CA GLY A 171 22.24 -13.93 -6.32
C GLY A 171 22.58 -12.43 -6.40
N LEU A 172 21.73 -11.61 -7.03
CA LEU A 172 21.84 -10.15 -6.94
C LEU A 172 21.20 -9.71 -5.64
N VAL A 173 22.02 -9.48 -4.62
CA VAL A 173 21.56 -9.10 -3.28
C VAL A 173 21.14 -7.62 -3.30
N PRO A 174 19.85 -7.29 -3.11
CA PRO A 174 19.41 -5.92 -2.96
C PRO A 174 20.07 -5.33 -1.72
N ASN A 175 20.53 -4.10 -1.83
CA ASN A 175 21.09 -3.39 -0.70
C ASN A 175 19.98 -2.66 0.07
N VAL A 176 20.36 -2.06 1.20
CA VAL A 176 19.45 -1.28 2.07
C VAL A 176 18.75 -0.15 1.29
N PHE A 177 19.40 0.43 0.28
CA PHE A 177 18.83 1.50 -0.53
C PHE A 177 17.64 1.02 -1.40
N THR A 178 17.74 -0.17 -1.99
CA THR A 178 16.65 -0.79 -2.75
C THR A 178 15.42 -1.01 -1.86
N TYR A 179 15.64 -1.51 -0.65
CA TYR A 179 14.57 -1.72 0.32
C TYR A 179 13.98 -0.40 0.84
N ASN A 180 14.81 0.63 1.11
CA ASN A 180 14.33 1.95 1.52
C ASN A 180 13.38 2.56 0.48
N SER A 181 13.67 2.37 -0.81
CA SER A 181 12.80 2.82 -1.90
C SER A 181 11.45 2.12 -1.89
N LEU A 182 11.44 0.80 -1.64
CA LEU A 182 10.22 0.00 -1.53
C LEU A 182 9.40 0.39 -0.29
N LEU A 183 10.05 0.56 0.86
CA LEU A 183 9.41 1.03 2.10
C LEU A 183 8.77 2.41 1.91
N ASN A 184 9.47 3.36 1.31
CA ASN A 184 8.95 4.69 1.03
C ASN A 184 7.73 4.64 0.11
N GLY A 185 7.76 3.77 -0.91
CA GLY A 185 6.60 3.52 -1.77
C GLY A 185 5.39 2.98 -1.00
N TYR A 186 5.59 1.98 -0.14
CA TYR A 186 4.48 1.41 0.66
C TYR A 186 3.94 2.43 1.67
N CYS A 187 4.80 3.21 2.30
CA CYS A 187 4.42 4.26 3.25
C CYS A 187 3.61 5.38 2.59
N LYS A 188 4.04 5.88 1.43
CA LYS A 188 3.30 6.90 0.67
C LYS A 188 1.92 6.43 0.20
N ASN A 189 1.79 5.14 -0.10
CA ASN A 189 0.52 4.51 -0.47
C ASN A 189 -0.33 4.09 0.75
N MET A 190 0.06 4.48 1.97
CA MET A 190 -0.59 4.14 3.25
C MET A 190 -0.72 2.62 3.50
N ASN A 191 0.07 1.79 2.82
CA ASN A 191 0.04 0.34 2.98
C ASN A 191 1.10 -0.11 3.97
N ILE A 192 0.90 0.29 5.23
CA ILE A 192 1.89 0.12 6.31
C ILE A 192 2.08 -1.34 6.70
N ASP A 193 1.06 -2.20 6.57
CA ASP A 193 1.20 -3.63 6.87
C ASP A 193 2.21 -4.31 5.94
N LYS A 194 2.19 -3.97 4.65
CA LYS A 194 3.21 -4.45 3.70
C LYS A 194 4.57 -3.80 3.95
N ALA A 195 4.62 -2.52 4.32
CA ALA A 195 5.87 -1.86 4.69
C ALA A 195 6.55 -2.55 5.88
N MET A 196 5.79 -2.94 6.91
CA MET A 196 6.30 -3.70 8.06
C MET A 196 6.87 -5.06 7.62
N HIS A 197 6.19 -5.79 6.74
CA HIS A 197 6.70 -7.06 6.23
C HIS A 197 8.03 -6.90 5.48
N VAL A 198 8.17 -5.85 4.67
CA VAL A 198 9.42 -5.53 3.97
C VAL A 198 10.51 -5.14 4.97
N PHE A 199 10.20 -4.38 6.01
CA PHE A 199 11.15 -4.03 7.06
C PHE A 199 11.69 -5.27 7.78
N ASP A 200 10.81 -6.22 8.14
CA ASP A 200 11.20 -7.50 8.74
C ASP A 200 12.09 -8.32 7.79
N GLU A 201 11.84 -8.23 6.49
CA GLU A 201 12.61 -8.93 5.46
C GLU A 201 14.05 -8.42 5.36
N ILE A 202 14.30 -7.11 5.51
CA ILE A 202 15.65 -6.51 5.55
C ILE A 202 16.47 -7.21 6.64
N THR A 203 15.93 -7.29 7.85
CA THR A 203 16.59 -7.93 8.99
C THR A 203 16.77 -9.44 8.76
N ARG A 204 15.76 -10.11 8.20
CA ARG A 204 15.79 -11.57 7.94
C ARG A 204 16.84 -11.95 6.88
N LYS A 205 17.12 -11.07 5.93
CA LYS A 205 18.17 -11.22 4.91
C LYS A 205 19.57 -10.81 5.41
N GLY A 206 19.72 -10.47 6.69
CA GLY A 206 21.00 -10.11 7.31
C GLY A 206 21.49 -8.70 6.95
N LEU A 207 20.66 -7.89 6.31
CA LEU A 207 20.94 -6.48 6.09
C LEU A 207 20.65 -5.72 7.38
N LYS A 208 21.46 -4.70 7.68
CA LYS A 208 21.25 -3.83 8.83
C LYS A 208 20.47 -2.59 8.38
N PRO A 209 19.23 -2.38 8.88
CA PRO A 209 18.52 -1.12 8.65
C PRO A 209 19.37 0.07 9.08
N ASP A 210 19.34 1.15 8.31
CA ASP A 210 20.04 2.39 8.64
C ASP A 210 19.05 3.46 9.17
N VAL A 211 19.58 4.62 9.53
CA VAL A 211 18.76 5.76 10.02
C VAL A 211 17.67 6.15 9.01
N VAL A 212 17.94 6.02 7.70
CA VAL A 212 16.96 6.34 6.65
C VAL A 212 15.84 5.31 6.60
N THR A 213 16.16 4.02 6.76
CA THR A 213 15.18 2.93 6.85
C THR A 213 14.19 3.18 8.01
N TYR A 214 14.72 3.46 9.20
CA TYR A 214 13.90 3.74 10.39
C TYR A 214 13.06 5.02 10.21
N ASN A 215 13.65 6.10 9.72
CA ASN A 215 12.94 7.37 9.49
C ASN A 215 11.76 7.18 8.51
N THR A 216 11.95 6.40 7.45
CA THR A 216 10.90 6.10 6.46
C THR A 216 9.73 5.36 7.12
N MET A 217 10.01 4.35 7.94
CA MET A 217 8.98 3.58 8.65
C MET A 217 8.27 4.39 9.73
N LEU A 218 9.01 5.19 10.51
CA LEU A 218 8.44 6.10 11.51
C LEU A 218 7.45 7.08 10.86
N GLN A 219 7.84 7.69 9.74
CA GLN A 219 6.97 8.61 9.00
C GLN A 219 5.68 7.91 8.54
N GLY A 220 5.78 6.71 7.96
CA GLY A 220 4.63 5.92 7.54
C GLY A 220 3.69 5.53 8.69
N LEU A 221 4.25 5.08 9.82
CA LEU A 221 3.48 4.70 11.01
C LEU A 221 2.72 5.89 11.62
N PHE A 222 3.34 7.06 11.69
CA PHE A 222 2.67 8.27 12.16
C PHE A 222 1.59 8.76 11.19
N GLN A 223 1.76 8.57 9.89
CA GLN A 223 0.77 8.96 8.88
C GLN A 223 -0.55 8.19 9.04
N VAL A 224 -0.50 6.93 9.48
CA VAL A 224 -1.68 6.10 9.77
C VAL A 224 -2.12 6.12 11.24
N GLY A 225 -1.45 6.91 12.08
CA GLY A 225 -1.76 7.03 13.51
C GLY A 225 -1.39 5.82 14.38
N ARG A 226 -0.50 4.93 13.92
CA ARG A 226 -0.01 3.78 14.70
C ARG A 226 1.12 4.19 15.66
N CYS A 227 0.85 5.14 16.54
CA CYS A 227 1.87 5.77 17.38
C CYS A 227 2.60 4.81 18.33
N VAL A 228 1.89 3.84 18.91
CA VAL A 228 2.51 2.82 19.78
C VAL A 228 3.55 1.99 19.02
N ALA A 229 3.27 1.64 17.76
CA ALA A 229 4.23 0.91 16.93
C ALA A 229 5.40 1.82 16.51
N ALA A 230 5.13 3.10 16.20
CA ALA A 230 6.19 4.07 15.91
C ALA A 230 7.15 4.25 17.11
N ARG A 231 6.62 4.31 18.34
CA ARG A 231 7.43 4.41 19.56
C ARG A 231 8.33 3.19 19.75
N LYS A 232 7.74 1.99 19.66
CA LYS A 232 8.51 0.74 19.74
C LYS A 232 9.64 0.69 18.71
N LEU A 233 9.36 1.13 17.48
CA LEU A 233 10.35 1.17 16.41
C LEU A 233 11.46 2.19 16.67
N PHE A 234 11.13 3.35 17.26
CA PHE A 234 12.12 4.34 17.69
C PHE A 234 13.02 3.81 18.83
N ASP A 235 12.44 3.10 19.80
CA ASP A 235 13.20 2.47 20.89
C ASP A 235 14.11 1.35 20.36
N GLU A 236 13.61 0.56 19.40
CA GLU A 236 14.38 -0.48 18.71
C GLU A 236 15.59 0.12 17.96
N MET A 237 15.39 1.22 17.24
CA MET A 237 16.47 1.94 16.56
C MET A 237 17.62 2.28 17.52
N GLN A 238 17.28 2.82 18.70
CA GLN A 238 18.26 3.17 19.73
C GLN A 238 18.92 1.92 20.33
N ALA A 239 18.14 0.86 20.58
CA ALA A 239 18.66 -0.42 21.10
C ALA A 239 19.63 -1.11 20.13
N GLN A 240 19.46 -0.90 18.82
CA GLN A 240 20.39 -1.37 17.79
C GLN A 240 21.66 -0.50 17.67
N GLY A 241 21.81 0.53 18.51
CA GLY A 241 22.98 1.41 18.55
C GLY A 241 22.99 2.48 17.45
N LEU A 242 21.88 2.69 16.75
CA LEU A 242 21.74 3.78 15.79
C LEU A 242 21.46 5.07 16.56
N ILE A 243 22.17 6.13 16.22
CA ILE A 243 22.02 7.45 16.85
C ILE A 243 20.93 8.21 16.08
N PRO A 244 19.77 8.53 16.70
CA PRO A 244 18.75 9.35 16.07
C PRO A 244 19.31 10.72 15.68
N ASN A 245 19.10 11.12 14.42
CA ASN A 245 19.55 12.40 13.93
C ASN A 245 18.43 13.46 14.02
N GLN A 246 18.75 14.70 13.63
CA GLN A 246 17.80 15.81 13.64
C GLN A 246 16.51 15.47 12.87
N CYS A 247 16.62 14.83 11.70
CA CYS A 247 15.49 14.42 10.89
C CYS A 247 14.62 13.37 11.62
N THR A 248 15.23 12.39 12.32
CA THR A 248 14.51 11.40 13.11
C THR A 248 13.63 12.06 14.17
N TYR A 249 14.20 12.98 14.96
CA TYR A 249 13.43 13.69 15.99
C TYR A 249 12.33 14.56 15.41
N GLN A 250 12.59 15.27 14.31
CA GLN A 250 11.55 16.04 13.62
C GLN A 250 10.38 15.15 13.17
N ILE A 251 10.64 13.96 12.61
CA ILE A 251 9.60 13.00 12.22
C ILE A 251 8.78 12.56 13.43
N VAL A 252 9.44 12.19 14.54
CA VAL A 252 8.76 11.68 15.73
C VAL A 252 7.95 12.77 16.42
N LEU A 253 8.52 13.97 16.63
CA LEU A 253 7.81 15.09 17.25
C LEU A 253 6.61 15.52 16.41
N HIS A 254 6.79 15.65 15.09
CA HIS A 254 5.70 16.03 14.19
C HIS A 254 4.60 14.95 14.17
N GLY A 255 5.01 13.68 14.15
CA GLY A 255 4.11 12.54 14.22
C GLY A 255 3.27 12.49 15.49
N LEU A 256 3.89 12.66 16.66
CA LEU A 256 3.21 12.68 17.96
C LEU A 256 2.26 13.88 18.09
N CYS A 257 2.69 15.07 17.69
CA CYS A 257 1.85 16.28 17.70
C CYS A 257 0.60 16.12 16.82
N ASN A 258 0.77 15.62 15.59
CA ASN A 258 -0.36 15.40 14.67
C ASN A 258 -1.32 14.33 15.17
N ASN A 259 -0.84 13.35 15.93
CA ASN A 259 -1.66 12.29 16.53
C ASN A 259 -2.16 12.62 17.95
N HIS A 260 -2.16 13.89 18.35
CA HIS A 260 -2.72 14.39 19.62
C HIS A 260 -1.94 13.98 20.88
N GLN A 261 -0.70 13.48 20.74
CA GLN A 261 0.16 13.07 21.85
C GLN A 261 1.21 14.13 22.19
N VAL A 262 0.77 15.38 22.39
CA VAL A 262 1.66 16.53 22.63
C VAL A 262 2.50 16.34 23.91
N GLU A 263 1.93 15.78 24.98
CA GLU A 263 2.68 15.54 26.24
C GLU A 263 3.86 14.57 26.04
N GLU A 264 3.64 13.53 25.25
CA GLU A 264 4.68 12.57 24.92
C GLU A 264 5.77 13.23 24.06
N ALA A 265 5.38 14.08 23.10
CA ALA A 265 6.31 14.87 22.30
C ALA A 265 7.18 15.79 23.17
N LEU A 266 6.59 16.45 24.18
CA LEU A 266 7.33 17.28 25.14
C LEU A 266 8.30 16.45 25.99
N SER A 267 7.85 15.30 26.48
CA SER A 267 8.71 14.41 27.27
C SER A 267 9.92 13.95 26.47
N LEU A 268 9.74 13.63 25.18
CA LEU A 268 10.82 13.25 24.29
C LEU A 268 11.75 14.44 24.02
N PHE A 269 11.20 15.62 23.81
CA PHE A 269 11.98 16.85 23.60
C PHE A 269 12.85 17.20 24.81
N GLN A 270 12.32 17.05 26.03
CA GLN A 270 13.09 17.25 27.26
C GLN A 270 14.18 16.19 27.44
N LEU A 271 13.89 14.93 27.09
CA LEU A 271 14.85 13.83 27.13
C LEU A 271 16.05 14.05 26.17
N MET A 272 15.88 14.89 25.14
CA MET A 272 16.98 15.27 24.24
C MET A 272 18.07 16.11 24.93
N GLY A 273 17.82 16.68 26.13
CA GLY A 273 18.82 17.36 26.98
C GLY A 273 19.55 18.54 26.32
N ASP A 274 20.65 19.05 26.91
CA ASP A 274 21.54 20.08 26.32
C ASP A 274 22.36 19.58 25.10
N SER A 275 21.89 18.52 24.43
CA SER A 275 22.50 18.10 23.18
C SER A 275 22.30 19.16 22.10
N LYS A 276 23.19 19.22 21.11
CA LYS A 276 23.07 20.12 19.94
C LYS A 276 21.70 20.04 19.22
N LEU A 277 20.92 18.99 19.47
CA LEU A 277 19.58 18.79 18.91
C LEU A 277 18.48 19.64 19.61
N ASN A 278 18.69 20.10 20.84
CA ASN A 278 17.74 20.97 21.59
C ASN A 278 17.89 22.47 21.22
N SER A 279 18.85 22.80 20.35
CA SER A 279 18.98 24.13 19.75
C SER A 279 18.35 24.23 18.36
N ASP A 280 17.59 23.23 17.92
CA ASP A 280 16.93 23.23 16.62
C ASP A 280 15.62 24.03 16.67
N ILE A 281 15.62 25.19 16.02
CA ILE A 281 14.42 26.01 15.81
C ILE A 281 13.26 25.19 15.24
N VAL A 282 13.53 24.23 14.35
CA VAL A 282 12.49 23.42 13.70
C VAL A 282 11.75 22.55 14.71
N ALA A 283 12.44 22.02 15.74
CA ALA A 283 11.81 21.23 16.78
C ALA A 283 10.85 22.07 17.64
N TYR A 284 11.25 23.30 18.01
CA TYR A 284 10.35 24.24 18.68
C TYR A 284 9.18 24.62 17.79
N THR A 285 9.40 24.92 16.51
CA THR A 285 8.32 25.23 15.57
C THR A 285 7.31 24.08 15.49
N ILE A 286 7.77 22.83 15.42
CA ILE A 286 6.90 21.63 15.40
C ILE A 286 6.07 21.51 16.69
N LEU A 287 6.70 21.71 17.86
CA LEU A 287 6.03 21.58 19.16
C LEU A 287 5.05 22.72 19.43
N ILE A 288 5.43 23.97 19.12
CA ILE A 288 4.57 25.14 19.26
C ILE A 288 3.38 25.03 18.31
N ASP A 289 3.59 24.69 17.03
CA ASP A 289 2.52 24.46 16.05
C ASP A 289 1.61 23.31 16.48
N GLY A 290 2.20 22.20 16.95
CA GLY A 290 1.48 21.05 17.46
C GLY A 290 0.62 21.38 18.68
N ALA A 291 1.17 22.09 19.67
CA ALA A 291 0.45 22.51 20.86
C ALA A 291 -0.67 23.52 20.53
N GLY A 292 -0.38 24.50 19.66
CA GLY A 292 -1.35 25.51 19.22
C GLY A 292 -2.55 24.92 18.49
N LYS A 293 -2.31 23.99 17.54
CA LYS A 293 -3.40 23.26 16.83
C LYS A 293 -4.30 22.43 17.74
N ARG A 294 -3.85 22.14 18.96
CA ARG A 294 -4.58 21.35 19.96
C ARG A 294 -5.12 22.20 21.11
N GLY A 295 -5.04 23.52 21.01
CA GLY A 295 -5.53 24.46 22.03
C GLY A 295 -4.70 24.47 23.31
N LYS A 296 -3.51 23.86 23.31
CA LYS A 296 -2.59 23.81 24.46
C LYS A 296 -1.70 25.05 24.49
N PHE A 297 -2.30 26.22 24.60
CA PHE A 297 -1.61 27.51 24.43
C PHE A 297 -0.58 27.80 25.52
N ASP A 298 -0.80 27.33 26.76
CA ASP A 298 0.18 27.50 27.84
C ASP A 298 1.49 26.78 27.55
N ILE A 299 1.42 25.58 26.97
CA ILE A 299 2.59 24.82 26.52
C ILE A 299 3.30 25.57 25.39
N ALA A 300 2.54 26.06 24.40
CA ALA A 300 3.10 26.83 23.29
C ALA A 300 3.83 28.10 23.76
N ARG A 301 3.27 28.82 24.76
CA ARG A 301 3.86 30.01 25.37
C ARG A 301 5.14 29.69 26.13
N ASN A 302 5.12 28.64 26.97
CA ASN A 302 6.31 28.22 27.71
C ASN A 302 7.46 27.81 26.79
N LEU A 303 7.17 27.08 25.70
CA LEU A 303 8.16 26.74 24.68
C LEU A 303 8.71 27.96 23.94
N PHE A 304 7.86 28.96 23.67
CA PHE A 304 8.31 30.21 23.06
C PHE A 304 9.29 30.98 23.96
N HIS A 305 8.98 31.09 25.25
CA HIS A 305 9.90 31.74 26.19
C HIS A 305 11.22 30.98 26.32
N ASP A 306 11.19 29.63 26.36
CA ASP A 306 12.42 28.83 26.38
C ASP A 306 13.27 29.04 25.11
N LEU A 307 12.63 29.11 23.94
CA LEU A 307 13.28 29.42 22.67
C LEU A 307 14.00 30.78 22.70
N ILE A 308 13.34 31.83 23.21
CA ILE A 308 13.92 33.17 23.34
C ILE A 308 15.06 33.18 24.35
N ASN A 309 14.90 32.50 25.49
CA ASN A 309 15.93 32.39 26.52
C ASN A 309 17.20 31.70 26.00
N LYS A 310 17.06 30.75 25.06
CA LYS A 310 18.17 30.09 24.36
C LYS A 310 18.79 30.92 23.23
N GLY A 311 18.28 32.14 22.98
CA GLY A 311 18.81 33.06 21.98
C GLY A 311 18.48 32.67 20.53
N LEU A 312 17.54 31.75 20.32
CA LEU A 312 17.07 31.36 19.00
C LEU A 312 16.08 32.40 18.45
N GLN A 313 16.10 32.64 17.15
CA GLN A 313 15.19 33.59 16.50
C GLN A 313 13.90 32.85 16.07
N PRO A 314 12.70 33.25 16.54
CA PRO A 314 11.47 32.62 16.10
C PRO A 314 11.20 32.84 14.61
N ASP A 315 10.64 31.83 13.94
CA ASP A 315 10.20 31.94 12.55
C ASP A 315 8.76 32.50 12.44
N VAL A 316 8.34 32.85 11.22
CA VAL A 316 7.00 33.39 10.93
C VAL A 316 5.89 32.42 11.37
N ARG A 317 6.16 31.11 11.33
CA ARG A 317 5.16 30.09 11.68
C ARG A 317 4.89 30.09 13.17
N ILE A 318 5.91 30.24 14.01
CA ILE A 318 5.78 30.39 15.47
C ILE A 318 4.89 31.59 15.81
N TYR A 319 5.15 32.76 15.21
CA TYR A 319 4.32 33.95 15.44
C TYR A 319 2.88 33.74 14.98
N THR A 320 2.67 33.13 13.82
CA THR A 320 1.32 32.85 13.30
C THR A 320 0.50 31.99 14.27
N VAL A 321 1.12 30.96 14.86
CA VAL A 321 0.45 30.06 15.81
C VAL A 321 0.06 30.81 17.10
N LEU A 322 0.93 31.68 17.60
CA LEU A 322 0.70 32.42 18.85
C LEU A 322 -0.32 33.57 18.67
N ILE A 323 -0.35 34.21 17.49
CA ILE A 323 -1.41 35.17 17.14
C ILE A 323 -2.76 34.45 17.04
N ALA A 324 -2.81 33.30 16.37
CA ALA A 324 -4.03 32.50 16.25
C ALA A 324 -4.57 31.99 17.60
N ALA A 325 -3.69 31.85 18.60
CA ALA A 325 -4.03 31.53 19.98
C ALA A 325 -4.67 32.69 20.77
N GLY A 326 -4.76 33.89 20.20
CA GLY A 326 -5.25 35.10 20.89
C GLY A 326 -4.42 35.49 22.11
N SER A 327 -3.19 34.97 22.21
CA SER A 327 -2.37 34.96 23.43
C SER A 327 -1.07 35.76 23.22
N LEU A 328 -1.19 36.99 22.76
CA LEU A 328 -0.05 37.91 22.64
C LEU A 328 0.16 38.62 23.97
N ASP A 329 1.24 38.31 24.67
CA ASP A 329 1.67 39.12 25.81
C ASP A 329 2.44 40.38 25.34
N THR A 330 2.68 41.31 26.26
CA THR A 330 3.38 42.57 25.97
C THR A 330 4.80 42.36 25.42
N SER A 331 5.46 41.25 25.78
CA SER A 331 6.79 40.89 25.25
C SER A 331 6.71 40.46 23.79
N MET A 332 5.65 39.75 23.42
CA MET A 332 5.37 39.31 22.06
C MET A 332 4.96 40.45 21.13
N VAL A 333 4.10 41.37 21.61
CA VAL A 333 3.71 42.58 20.87
C VAL A 333 4.93 43.47 20.63
N HIS A 334 5.81 43.61 21.62
CA HIS A 334 7.07 44.36 21.46
C HIS A 334 8.01 43.73 20.42
N LEU A 335 8.08 42.39 20.32
CA LEU A 335 8.86 41.70 19.28
C LEU A 335 8.21 41.79 17.89
N LEU A 336 6.89 41.66 17.79
CA LEU A 336 6.16 41.90 16.55
C LEU A 336 6.36 43.34 16.05
N GLY A 337 6.46 44.32 16.95
CA GLY A 337 6.82 45.71 16.63
C GLY A 337 8.24 45.94 16.13
N LYS A 338 9.11 44.93 16.19
CA LYS A 338 10.40 44.94 15.50
C LYS A 338 10.35 44.30 14.11
N LEU A 339 9.32 43.49 13.82
CA LEU A 339 9.16 42.74 12.56
C LEU A 339 8.10 43.35 11.63
N VAL A 340 7.11 44.03 12.19
CA VAL A 340 5.99 44.67 11.50
C VAL A 340 6.17 46.20 11.62
N PRO A 341 5.98 46.98 10.54
CA PRO A 341 6.06 48.45 10.59
C PRO A 341 5.14 49.01 11.68
N LYS A 342 5.63 49.99 12.45
CA LYS A 342 4.88 50.64 13.55
C LYS A 342 3.47 51.08 13.14
N GLU A 343 3.29 51.50 11.89
CA GLU A 343 2.01 51.97 11.35
C GLU A 343 0.87 50.94 11.40
N LEU A 344 1.19 49.63 11.42
CA LEU A 344 0.20 48.55 11.49
C LEU A 344 -0.15 48.14 12.93
N LEU A 345 0.69 48.49 13.91
CA LEU A 345 0.50 48.11 15.32
C LEU A 345 -0.27 49.17 16.12
N ASP A 346 -0.23 50.43 15.69
CA ASP A 346 -0.95 51.54 16.32
C ASP A 346 -2.44 51.63 15.90
N HIS A 347 -2.99 50.59 15.26
CA HIS A 347 -4.41 50.56 14.88
C HIS A 347 -5.29 50.34 16.12
N PRO A 348 -6.34 51.15 16.36
CA PRO A 348 -7.13 51.13 17.60
C PRO A 348 -7.84 49.81 17.96
N ASN A 349 -7.84 48.82 17.05
CA ASN A 349 -8.42 47.49 17.27
C ASN A 349 -7.42 46.45 17.84
N LEU A 350 -6.13 46.80 17.99
CA LEU A 350 -5.11 45.92 18.59
C LEU A 350 -4.98 46.11 20.11
N CYS A 351 -5.41 47.26 20.65
CA CYS A 351 -5.39 47.56 22.10
C CYS A 351 -6.37 46.69 22.92
N ASP A 352 -7.30 45.99 22.27
CA ASP A 352 -8.25 45.10 22.95
C ASP A 352 -7.65 43.72 23.30
N TRP A 353 -6.44 43.40 22.83
CA TRP A 353 -5.75 42.15 23.13
C TRP A 353 -4.96 42.17 24.45
N GLU A 354 -4.75 43.33 25.06
CA GLU A 354 -4.07 43.46 26.36
C GLU A 354 -4.99 43.24 27.58
N ARG A 355 -6.29 42.96 27.36
CA ARG A 355 -7.32 42.97 28.43
C ARG A 355 -8.05 41.66 28.71
N ASN A 356 -7.67 40.52 28.13
CA ASN A 356 -8.28 39.22 28.46
C ASN A 356 -7.25 38.13 28.73
#